data_AF-A0A9C7QLU0-F1
#
_entry.id   AF-A0A9C7QLU0-F1
#
_cell.length_a   1.000
_cell.length_b   1.000
_cell.length_c   1.000
_cell.angle_alpha   90.00
_cell.angle_beta   90.00
_cell.angle_gamma   90.00
#
_symmetry.space_group_name_H-M   'P 1'
#
loop_
_entity.id
_entity.type
_entity.pdbx_description
1 polymer ?
#
loop_
_entity_poly.entity_id
_entity_poly.type
_entity_poly.pdbx_seq_one_letter_code
_entity_poly.pdbx_strand_id
1 'polypeptide(L)'
;MNNHFGKGLMAGLRATQADSARNVAKFCSDYKRGFVLGFSHRMFEKTGDRQLSAWEAGILTRRYGLDKEMVMDFFRENQSSITIRFFMAGYRLEG
;
A
#
# COMPACT_ATOMS: atom_id res chain seq x y z
N MET A 1 13.39 -19.00 -7.66
CA MET A 1 12.14 -18.51 -7.03
C MET A 1 12.26 -17.00 -6.86
N ASN A 2 11.68 -16.20 -7.77
CA ASN A 2 11.79 -14.74 -7.68
C ASN A 2 10.66 -14.20 -6.79
N ASN A 3 10.97 -13.89 -5.52
CA ASN A 3 10.00 -13.28 -4.60
C ASN A 3 9.78 -11.80 -4.98
N HIS A 4 8.93 -11.55 -5.98
CA HIS A 4 8.61 -10.19 -6.44
C HIS A 4 7.90 -9.38 -5.35
N PHE A 5 7.04 -10.02 -4.57
CA PHE A 5 6.40 -9.41 -3.39
C PHE A 5 7.43 -8.90 -2.39
N GLY A 6 8.37 -9.76 -1.96
CA GLY A 6 9.41 -9.37 -0.99
C GLY A 6 10.32 -8.25 -1.51
N LYS A 7 10.64 -8.25 -2.81
CA LYS A 7 11.38 -7.14 -3.45
C LYS A 7 10.60 -5.84 -3.40
N GLY A 8 9.29 -5.89 -3.67
CA GLY A 8 8.38 -4.76 -3.54
C GLY A 8 8.30 -4.24 -2.11
N LEU A 9 8.12 -5.14 -1.15
CA LEU A 9 8.05 -4.83 0.28
C LEU A 9 9.28 -4.07 0.77
N MET A 10 10.47 -4.59 0.45
CA MET A 10 11.73 -3.94 0.82
C MET A 10 11.91 -2.59 0.12
N ALA A 11 11.44 -2.45 -1.12
CA ALA A 11 11.46 -1.17 -1.83
C ALA A 11 10.55 -0.14 -1.14
N GLY A 12 9.32 -0.53 -0.77
CA GLY A 12 8.39 0.33 -0.04
C GLY A 12 8.92 0.76 1.33
N LEU A 13 9.51 -0.16 2.09
CA LEU A 13 10.13 0.14 3.39
C LEU A 13 11.30 1.13 3.27
N ARG A 14 12.04 1.10 2.15
CA ARG A 14 13.17 2.00 1.90
C ARG A 14 12.78 3.29 1.19
N ALA A 15 11.62 3.34 0.54
CA ALA A 15 11.14 4.47 -0.25
C ALA A 15 10.79 5.68 0.64
N THR A 16 11.53 6.77 0.50
CA THR A 16 11.29 8.03 1.24
C THR A 16 10.00 8.73 0.83
N GLN A 17 9.54 8.46 -0.38
CA GLN A 17 8.31 8.97 -0.98
C GLN A 17 7.67 7.86 -1.81
N ALA A 18 6.35 7.94 -2.03
CA ALA A 18 5.66 7.02 -2.89
C ALA A 18 6.18 7.12 -4.34
N ASP A 19 6.38 5.96 -4.98
CA ASP A 19 6.82 5.90 -6.35
C ASP A 19 5.73 6.36 -7.32
N SER A 20 6.13 6.86 -8.49
CA SER A 20 5.16 7.30 -9.51
C SER A 20 4.46 6.09 -10.16
N ALA A 21 3.18 6.24 -10.53
CA ALA A 21 2.42 5.18 -11.23
C ALA A 21 3.18 4.63 -12.46
N ARG A 22 3.86 5.51 -13.20
CA ARG A 22 4.68 5.17 -14.37
C ARG A 22 5.88 4.30 -14.01
N ASN A 23 6.54 4.56 -12.88
CA ASN A 23 7.63 3.73 -12.39
C ASN A 23 7.16 2.38 -11.89
N VAL A 24 5.96 2.28 -11.31
CA VAL A 24 5.46 1.00 -10.79
C VAL A 24 4.75 0.17 -11.88
N ALA A 25 4.31 0.80 -12.97
CA ALA A 25 3.63 0.14 -14.08
C ALA A 25 4.46 -0.98 -14.75
N LYS A 26 5.80 -0.87 -14.70
CA LYS A 26 6.73 -1.89 -15.22
C LYS A 26 6.83 -3.15 -14.34
N PHE A 27 6.21 -3.16 -13.17
CA PHE A 27 6.24 -4.30 -12.24
C PHE A 27 4.89 -5.02 -12.16
N CYS A 28 4.93 -6.30 -11.77
CA CYS A 28 3.74 -7.12 -11.57
C CYS A 28 2.93 -6.69 -10.32
N SER A 29 1.70 -7.19 -10.22
CA SER A 29 0.81 -6.97 -9.08
C SER A 29 1.45 -7.33 -7.74
N ASP A 30 2.20 -8.43 -7.67
CA ASP A 30 2.87 -8.86 -6.43
C ASP A 30 3.90 -7.85 -5.93
N TYR A 31 4.72 -7.32 -6.83
CA TYR A 31 5.70 -6.29 -6.48
C TYR A 31 5.00 -5.00 -6.03
N LYS A 32 4.00 -4.54 -6.79
CA LYS A 32 3.22 -3.35 -6.46
C LYS A 32 2.54 -3.51 -5.09
N ARG A 33 1.94 -4.67 -4.82
CA ARG A 33 1.31 -5.00 -3.53
C ARG A 33 2.33 -4.94 -2.41
N GLY A 34 3.48 -5.60 -2.58
CA GLY A 34 4.58 -5.53 -1.62
C GLY A 34 5.00 -4.09 -1.33
N PHE A 35 5.19 -3.29 -2.38
CA PHE A 35 5.57 -1.88 -2.26
C PHE A 35 4.56 -1.08 -1.44
N VAL A 36 3.26 -1.19 -1.74
CA VAL A 36 2.20 -0.48 -1.01
C VAL A 36 2.23 -0.85 0.48
N LEU A 37 2.32 -2.14 0.80
CA LEU A 37 2.35 -2.62 2.18
C LEU A 37 3.61 -2.16 2.93
N GLY A 38 4.77 -2.22 2.28
CA GLY A 38 6.04 -1.80 2.87
C GLY A 38 6.07 -0.29 3.13
N PHE A 39 5.57 0.50 2.17
CA PHE A 39 5.49 1.95 2.30
C PHE A 39 4.50 2.36 3.40
N SER A 40 3.32 1.74 3.45
CA SER A 40 2.34 2.00 4.50
C SER A 40 2.87 1.63 5.89
N HIS A 41 3.58 0.50 6.01
CA HIS A 41 4.17 0.08 7.28
C HIS A 41 5.22 1.09 7.76
N ARG A 42 6.14 1.50 6.88
CA ARG A 42 7.13 2.53 7.19
C ARG A 42 6.48 3.85 7.62
N MET A 43 5.42 4.28 6.94
CA MET A 43 4.69 5.49 7.30
C MET A 43 4.05 5.38 8.68
N PHE A 44 3.51 4.21 9.02
CA PHE A 44 3.04 3.93 10.37
C PHE A 44 4.19 3.99 11.40
N GLU A 45 5.35 3.39 11.13
CA GLU A 45 6.50 3.48 12.04
C GLU A 45 6.99 4.93 12.25
N LYS A 46 6.92 5.76 11.20
CA LYS A 46 7.36 7.15 11.25
C LYS A 46 6.38 8.08 11.96
N THR A 47 5.07 7.88 11.76
CA THR A 47 4.02 8.80 12.23
C THR A 47 3.29 8.30 13.47
N GLY A 48 3.31 6.98 13.73
CA GLY A 48 2.47 6.32 14.71
C GLY A 48 0.98 6.23 14.32
N ASP A 49 0.59 6.75 13.14
CA ASP A 49 -0.80 6.84 12.73
C ASP A 49 -1.18 5.73 11.73
N ARG A 50 -1.95 4.75 12.21
CA ARG A 50 -2.46 3.65 11.37
C ARG A 50 -3.52 4.10 10.37
N GLN A 51 -4.30 5.12 10.70
CA GLN A 51 -5.38 5.61 9.84
C GLN A 51 -4.80 6.33 8.63
N LEU A 52 -3.82 7.20 8.85
CA LEU A 52 -3.09 7.87 7.78
C LEU A 52 -2.36 6.87 6.87
N SER A 53 -1.64 5.91 7.47
CA SER A 53 -0.97 4.82 6.74
C SER A 53 -1.93 4.03 5.85
N ALA A 54 -3.11 3.68 6.36
CA ALA A 54 -4.12 2.96 5.58
C ALA A 54 -4.75 3.82 4.48
N TRP A 55 -5.00 5.10 4.75
CA TRP A 55 -5.50 6.04 3.75
C TRP A 55 -4.52 6.18 2.57
N GLU A 56 -3.23 6.36 2.85
CA GLU A 56 -2.19 6.39 1.81
C GLU A 56 -2.11 5.08 1.04
N ALA A 57 -2.19 3.92 1.73
CA ALA A 57 -2.23 2.63 1.06
C ALA A 57 -3.40 2.54 0.07
N GLY A 58 -4.55 3.11 0.42
CA GLY A 58 -5.73 3.21 -0.45
C GLY A 58 -5.44 4.00 -1.73
N ILE A 59 -4.88 5.21 -1.58
CA ILE A 59 -4.46 6.07 -2.70
C ILE A 59 -3.51 5.31 -3.62
N LEU A 60 -2.45 4.71 -3.08
CA LEU A 60 -1.44 4.02 -3.88
C LEU A 60 -1.99 2.77 -4.56
N THR A 61 -2.91 2.06 -3.92
CA THR A 61 -3.59 0.91 -4.52
C THR A 61 -4.35 1.32 -5.77
N ARG A 62 -5.09 2.43 -5.72
CA ARG A 62 -5.79 2.99 -6.88
C ARG A 62 -4.80 3.46 -7.94
N ARG A 63 -3.80 4.25 -7.54
CA ARG A 63 -2.74 4.80 -8.40
C ARG A 63 -2.02 3.74 -9.22
N TYR A 64 -1.77 2.57 -8.62
CA TYR A 64 -0.99 1.50 -9.25
C TYR A 64 -1.85 0.49 -10.03
N GLY A 65 -3.17 0.70 -10.06
CA GLY A 65 -4.12 -0.20 -10.69
C GLY A 65 -4.19 -1.56 -10.01
N LEU A 66 -3.98 -1.59 -8.69
CA LEU A 66 -4.06 -2.81 -7.89
C LEU A 66 -5.52 -3.13 -7.54
N ASP A 67 -5.79 -4.42 -7.40
CA ASP A 67 -7.04 -4.84 -6.79
C ASP A 67 -7.07 -4.45 -5.31
N LYS A 68 -8.15 -3.78 -4.91
CA LYS A 68 -8.33 -3.27 -3.55
C LYS A 68 -8.43 -4.38 -2.51
N GLU A 69 -8.97 -5.53 -2.85
CA GLU A 69 -9.13 -6.64 -1.90
C GLU A 69 -7.78 -7.25 -1.54
N MET A 70 -6.84 -7.33 -2.50
CA MET A 70 -5.48 -7.82 -2.24
C MET A 70 -4.74 -7.02 -1.15
N VAL A 71 -4.94 -5.70 -1.11
CA VAL A 71 -4.27 -4.83 -0.13
C VAL A 71 -5.09 -4.72 1.15
N MET A 72 -6.42 -4.70 1.04
CA MET A 72 -7.33 -4.59 2.19
C MET A 72 -7.27 -5.81 3.11
N ASP A 73 -6.97 -6.99 2.58
CA ASP A 73 -6.81 -8.23 3.37
C ASP A 73 -5.76 -8.07 4.50
N PHE A 74 -4.66 -7.37 4.21
CA PHE A 74 -3.61 -7.08 5.19
C PHE A 74 -4.11 -6.21 6.36
N PHE A 75 -5.03 -5.29 6.09
CA PHE A 75 -5.64 -4.44 7.11
C PHE A 75 -6.77 -5.15 7.87
N ARG A 76 -7.40 -6.17 7.26
CA ARG A 76 -8.42 -7.00 7.90
C ARG A 76 -7.84 -7.91 8.98
N GLU A 77 -6.62 -8.40 8.81
CA GLU A 77 -5.94 -9.23 9.83
C GLU A 77 -5.77 -8.50 11.17
N ASN A 78 -5.75 -7.17 11.18
CA ASN A 78 -5.65 -6.35 12.40
C ASN A 78 -7.02 -5.91 13.00
N GLN A 79 -8.15 -6.42 12.51
CA GLN A 79 -9.53 -6.20 12.99
C GLN A 79 -10.00 -4.73 13.17
N SER A 80 -9.26 -3.76 12.65
CA SER A 80 -9.61 -2.35 12.85
C SER A 80 -10.56 -1.87 11.75
N SER A 81 -11.86 -1.92 12.04
CA SER A 81 -12.94 -1.46 11.13
C SER A 81 -12.74 -0.01 10.65
N ILE A 82 -12.12 0.84 11.48
CA ILE A 82 -11.79 2.22 11.13
C ILE A 82 -10.68 2.32 10.08
N THR A 83 -9.67 1.46 10.15
CA THR A 83 -8.52 1.45 9.23
C THR A 83 -8.97 1.08 7.80
N ILE A 84 -9.92 0.15 7.68
CA ILE A 84 -10.56 -0.20 6.41
C ILE A 84 -11.34 1.00 5.83
N ARG A 85 -12.03 1.78 6.68
CA ARG A 85 -12.77 2.98 6.23
C ARG A 85 -11.81 4.04 5.67
N PHE A 86 -10.68 4.28 6.34
CA PHE A 86 -9.66 5.21 5.86
C PHE A 86 -9.00 4.74 4.56
N PHE A 87 -8.69 3.45 4.45
CA PHE A 87 -8.21 2.85 3.20
C PHE A 87 -9.19 3.08 2.05
N MET A 88 -10.47 2.77 2.26
CA MET A 88 -11.50 2.98 1.24
C MET A 88 -11.67 4.47 0.88
N ALA A 89 -11.54 5.38 1.85
CA ALA A 89 -11.58 6.81 1.61
C ALA A 89 -10.43 7.26 0.70
N GLY A 90 -9.20 6.78 0.96
CA GLY A 90 -8.04 7.07 0.10
C GLY A 90 -8.17 6.47 -1.30
N TYR A 91 -8.64 5.22 -1.39
CA TYR A 91 -8.85 4.53 -2.67
C TYR A 91 -9.85 5.24 -3.57
N ARG A 92 -10.91 5.84 -2.99
CA ARG A 92 -11.93 6.59 -3.73
C ARG A 92 -11.49 7.99 -4.16
N LEU A 93 -10.50 8.57 -3.49
CA LEU A 93 -10.05 9.94 -3.74
C LEU A 93 -9.26 10.07 -5.06
N GLU A 94 -8.51 9.03 -5.46
CA GLU A 94 -7.84 8.96 -6.77
C GLU A 94 -8.75 8.38 -7.88
N GLY A 95 -10.06 8.56 -7.72
CA GLY A 95 -11.12 7.99 -8.57
C GLY A 95 -11.55 8.91 -9.70
#